data_AF-A0A6V7WKS8-F1
#
_entry.id   AF-A0A6V7WKS8-F1
#
_cell.length_a   1.000
_cell.length_b   1.000
_cell.length_c   1.000
_cell.angle_alpha   90.00
_cell.angle_beta   90.00
_cell.angle_gamma   90.00
#
_symmetry.space_group_name_H-M   'P 1'
#
loop_
_entity.id
_entity.type
_entity.pdbx_description
1 polymer ?
#
loop_
_entity_poly.entity_id
_entity_poly.type
_entity_poly.pdbx_seq_one_letter_code
_entity_poly.pdbx_strand_id
1 'polypeptide(L)' 'MSFFEPKEIEVSKVIGDCLNFHCQHEKRSDVHGGTVSREVNRSYRLPDDLDRNTIKSHLMQNGVLRVTAKKRH' A
#
# COMPACT_ATOMS: atom_id res chain seq x y z
N MET A 1 6.87 -3.92 -0.73
CA MET A 1 5.67 -4.67 -1.14
C MET A 1 6.00 -5.81 -2.10
N SER A 2 7.26 -6.28 -2.17
CA SER A 2 7.70 -7.36 -3.07
C SER A 2 7.12 -8.75 -2.76
N PHE A 3 6.49 -8.92 -1.61
CA PHE A 3 5.81 -10.17 -1.21
C PHE A 3 4.29 -10.16 -1.48
N PHE A 4 3.77 -9.10 -2.12
CA PHE A 4 2.35 -8.93 -2.42
C PHE A 4 2.16 -8.64 -3.90
N GLU A 5 1.16 -9.27 -4.52
CA GLU A 5 0.69 -8.90 -5.86
C GLU A 5 -0.06 -7.57 -5.83
N PRO A 6 -0.14 -6.81 -6.96
CA PRO A 6 -0.90 -5.57 -7.01
C PRO A 6 -2.34 -5.68 -6.50
N LYS A 7 -3.01 -6.82 -6.77
CA LYS A 7 -4.39 -7.09 -6.33
C LYS A 7 -4.52 -7.38 -4.83
N GLU A 8 -3.42 -7.72 -4.18
CA GLU A 8 -3.33 -8.03 -2.74
C GLU A 8 -3.04 -6.76 -1.92
N ILE A 9 -2.92 -5.60 -2.57
CA ILE A 9 -2.63 -4.31 -1.94
C ILE A 9 -3.83 -3.38 -2.11
N GLU A 10 -4.48 -3.06 -1.01
CA GLU A 10 -5.50 -2.03 -0.95
C GLU A 10 -4.89 -0.72 -0.43
N VAL A 11 -5.03 0.34 -1.22
CA VAL A 11 -4.72 1.71 -0.80
C VAL A 11 -6.05 2.39 -0.53
N SER A 12 -6.43 2.47 0.75
CA SER A 12 -7.70 3.08 1.11
C SER A 12 -7.60 4.61 1.12
N LYS A 13 -8.74 5.24 0.83
CA LYS A 13 -8.88 6.70 0.77
C LYS A 13 -8.50 7.31 2.12
N VAL A 14 -7.89 8.49 2.11
CA VAL A 14 -7.44 9.19 3.32
C VAL A 14 -8.60 9.31 4.31
N ILE A 15 -8.48 8.69 5.49
CA ILE A 15 -9.42 8.85 6.61
C ILE A 15 -8.82 9.88 7.55
N GLY A 16 -9.49 11.01 7.74
CA GLY A 16 -8.88 12.16 8.42
C GLY A 16 -7.62 12.58 7.67
N ASP A 17 -6.47 12.59 8.34
CA ASP A 17 -5.16 12.98 7.81
C ASP A 17 -4.22 11.82 7.51
N CYS A 18 -4.71 10.57 7.57
CA CYS A 18 -3.87 9.40 7.40
C CYS A 18 -4.15 8.66 6.09
N LEU A 19 -3.08 8.33 5.36
CA LEU A 19 -3.12 7.38 4.25
C LEU A 19 -2.88 5.97 4.78
N ASN A 20 -3.83 5.07 4.50
CA ASN A 20 -3.79 3.70 4.98
C ASN A 20 -3.51 2.72 3.85
N PHE A 21 -2.75 1.68 4.18
CA PHE A 21 -2.40 0.58 3.31
C PHE A 21 -2.74 -0.72 4.02
N HIS A 22 -3.51 -1.56 3.35
CA HIS A 22 -3.76 -2.92 3.74
C HIS A 22 -3.18 -3.84 2.68
N CYS A 23 -2.41 -4.83 3.08
CA CYS A 23 -1.88 -5.84 2.17
C CYS A 23 -2.17 -7.20 2.76
N GLN A 24 -2.85 -8.05 2.00
CA GLN A 24 -3.24 -9.39 2.45
C GLN A 24 -2.88 -10.42 1.39
N HIS A 25 -1.95 -11.30 1.74
CA HIS A 25 -1.54 -12.43 0.93
C HIS A 25 -2.09 -13.70 1.56
N GLU A 26 -3.13 -14.26 0.95
CA GLU A 26 -3.69 -15.53 1.40
C GLU A 26 -2.84 -16.71 0.90
N LYS A 27 -2.78 -17.74 1.74
CA LYS A 27 -1.98 -18.97 1.63
C LYS A 27 -1.54 -19.33 0.21
N ARG A 28 -0.23 -19.22 -0.06
CA ARG A 28 0.41 -19.97 -1.15
C ARG A 28 1.25 -21.11 -0.59
N SER A 29 1.18 -22.24 -1.29
CA SER A 29 2.09 -23.36 -1.12
C SER A 29 3.51 -22.87 -1.38
N ASP A 30 4.39 -23.00 -0.39
CA ASP A 30 5.81 -22.79 -0.61
C ASP A 30 6.44 -24.02 -1.28
N VAL A 31 7.67 -23.85 -1.76
CA VAL A 31 8.43 -24.88 -2.51
C VAL A 31 8.74 -26.13 -1.66
N HIS A 32 8.51 -26.07 -0.34
CA HIS A 32 8.81 -27.13 0.64
C HIS A 32 7.54 -27.75 1.26
N GLY A 33 6.35 -27.42 0.73
CA GLY A 33 5.08 -27.99 1.19
C GLY A 33 4.42 -27.25 2.37
N GLY A 34 4.97 -26.11 2.79
CA GLY A 34 4.35 -25.21 3.76
C GLY A 34 3.32 -24.29 3.12
N THR A 35 2.51 -23.61 3.94
CA THR A 35 1.68 -22.48 3.47
C THR A 35 2.09 -21.22 4.19
N VAL A 36 2.23 -20.12 3.45
CA VAL A 36 2.50 -18.82 4.05
C VAL A 36 1.35 -17.87 3.81
N SER A 37 0.84 -17.29 4.89
CA SER A 37 -0.08 -16.15 4.88
C SER A 37 0.65 -14.93 5.43
N ARG A 38 0.40 -13.75 4.86
CA ARG A 38 0.97 -12.49 5.32
C ARG A 38 -0.08 -11.40 5.29
N GLU A 39 -0.12 -10.58 6.34
CA GLU A 39 -0.93 -9.38 6.40
C GLU A 39 -0.09 -8.21 6.90
N VAL A 40 -0.21 -7.05 6.24
CA VAL A 40 0.47 -5.81 6.62
C VAL A 40 -0.52 -4.67 6.59
N ASN A 41 -0.61 -3.96 7.72
CA ASN A 41 -1.35 -2.72 7.87
C ASN A 41 -0.36 -1.58 8.12
N ARG A 42 -0.39 -0.53 7.31
CA ARG A 42 0.44 0.69 7.52
C ARG A 42 -0.41 1.93 7.40
N SER A 43 -0.16 2.89 8.29
CA SER A 43 -0.80 4.20 8.28
C SER A 43 0.27 5.28 8.29
N TYR A 44 0.14 6.26 7.40
CA TYR A 44 1.06 7.40 7.33
C TYR A 44 0.27 8.68 7.45
N ARG A 45 0.61 9.51 8.44
CA ARG A 45 0.07 10.86 8.55
C ARG A 45 0.58 11.70 7.39
N LEU A 46 -0.35 12.34 6.68
CA LEU A 46 -0.05 13.21 5.57
C LEU A 46 0.23 14.63 6.08
N PRO A 47 1.12 15.37 5.42
CA PRO A 47 1.31 16.79 5.68
C PRO A 47 0.02 17.59 5.45
N ASP A 48 -0.14 18.67 6.22
CA ASP A 48 -1.29 19.57 6.12
C ASP A 48 -1.28 20.40 4.83
N ASP A 49 -0.11 20.59 4.21
CA ASP A 49 0.05 21.31 2.95
C ASP A 49 -0.15 20.41 1.72
N LEU A 50 -0.62 19.17 1.86
CA LEU A 50 -0.82 18.23 0.75
C LEU A 50 -2.23 18.33 0.14
N ASP A 51 -2.36 18.42 -1.19
CA ASP A 51 -3.65 18.27 -1.88
C ASP A 51 -4.03 16.79 -2.01
N ARG A 52 -4.97 16.37 -1.16
CA ARG A 52 -5.41 14.97 -1.01
C ARG A 52 -6.09 14.42 -2.26
N ASN A 53 -6.68 15.28 -3.09
CA ASN A 53 -7.34 14.86 -4.32
C ASN A 53 -6.35 14.47 -5.42
N THR A 54 -5.07 14.80 -5.24
CA THR A 54 -4.00 14.51 -6.20
C THR A 54 -3.18 13.27 -5.84
N ILE A 55 -3.53 12.58 -4.74
CA ILE A 55 -2.85 11.35 -4.32
C ILE A 55 -3.01 10.30 -5.42
N LYS A 56 -1.87 9.77 -5.86
CA LYS A 56 -1.76 8.65 -6.79
C LYS A 56 -0.78 7.63 -6.23
N SER A 57 -1.07 6.36 -6.44
CA SER A 57 -0.18 5.25 -6.09
C SER A 57 0.21 4.47 -7.33
N HIS A 58 1.41 3.90 -7.32
CA HIS A 58 1.90 3.02 -8.37
C HIS A 58 2.85 1.99 -7.78
N LEU A 59 2.53 0.70 -7.95
CA LEU A 59 3.42 -0.39 -7.57
C LEU A 59 4.43 -0.63 -8.71
N MET A 60 5.69 -0.36 -8.43
CA MET A 60 6.80 -0.60 -9.34
C MET A 60 7.11 -2.10 -9.42
N GLN A 61 7.70 -2.55 -10.51
CA GLN A 61 8.03 -3.97 -10.75
C GLN A 61 8.99 -4.57 -9.72
N ASN A 62 9.80 -3.73 -9.05
CA ASN A 62 10.68 -4.14 -7.94
C ASN A 62 9.95 -4.27 -6.58
N GLY A 63 8.61 -4.16 -6.55
CA GLY A 63 7.81 -4.27 -5.34
C GLY A 63 7.81 -3.01 -4.46
N VAL A 64 8.26 -1.86 -4.98
CA VAL A 64 8.17 -0.56 -4.30
C VAL A 64 6.84 0.11 -4.64
N LEU A 65 6.02 0.38 -3.63
CA LEU A 65 4.79 1.16 -3.79
C LEU A 65 5.14 2.65 -3.68
N ARG A 66 5.08 3.37 -4.79
CA ARG A 66 5.32 4.82 -4.84
C ARG A 66 4.00 5.55 -4.68
N VAL A 67 3.95 6.50 -3.76
CA VAL A 67 2.81 7.41 -3.58
C VAL A 67 3.25 8.84 -3.81
N THR A 68 2.49 9.57 -4.62
CA THR A 68 2.76 10.96 -5.00
C THR A 68 1.53 11.82 -4.86
N ALA A 69 1.71 13.07 -4.46
CA ALA A 69 0.67 14.09 -4.41
C ALA A 69 1.30 15.48 -4.58
N LYS A 70 0.49 16.46 -4.95
CA LYS A 70 0.89 17.87 -5.05
C LYS A 70 0.75 18.56 -3.70
N LYS A 71 1.58 19.59 -3.47
CA LYS A 71 1.31 20.55 -2.40
C LYS A 71 0.15 21.46 -2.78
N ARG A 72 -0.62 21.92 -1.79
CA ARG A 72 -1.58 23.02 -1.91
C ARG A 72 -0.80 24.32 -2.08
N HIS A 73 -1.28 25.15 -3.00
CA HIS A 73 -0.81 26.53 -3.19
C HIS A 73 -1.68 27.48 -2.39
#